data_AF-A0A7X5ID62-F1
#
_entry.id   AF-A0A7X5ID62-F1
#
_cell.length_a   1.000
_cell.length_b   1.000
_cell.length_c   1.000
_cell.angle_alpha   90.00
_cell.angle_beta   90.00
_cell.angle_gamma   90.00
#
_symmetry.space_group_name_H-M   'P 1'
#
loop_
_entity.id
_entity.type
_entity.pdbx_description
1 polymer ?
#
loop_
_entity_poly.entity_id
_entity_poly.type
_entity_poly.pdbx_seq_one_letter_code
_entity_poly.pdbx_strand_id
1 'polypeptide(L)'
;ENDLAQAGWPDITMDTLDDGTYYTLTLDGDTVFDNLPITEPVAVRFTLCGTPGARYHISFFLDHQPMAMSGEASSSVELSKGGVAVVEGVIDPSLLGKLSTFYCVAVPADSAGTPFFKTNSILLFQEA
;
A
#
# COMPACT_ATOMS: atom_id res chain seq x y z
N GLU A 1 2.37 20.49 -10.70
CA GLU A 1 2.36 20.75 -9.25
C GLU A 1 3.05 19.58 -8.54
N ASN A 2 3.51 19.79 -7.31
CA ASN A 2 4.11 18.73 -6.50
C ASN A 2 3.07 18.30 -5.45
N ASP A 3 2.49 17.12 -5.63
CA ASP A 3 1.45 16.58 -4.75
C ASP A 3 2.05 15.78 -3.58
N LEU A 4 3.38 15.58 -3.56
CA LEU A 4 4.07 14.74 -2.57
C LEU A 4 3.80 15.20 -1.14
N ALA A 5 3.98 16.50 -0.85
CA ALA A 5 3.77 17.03 0.50
C ALA A 5 2.31 16.89 0.97
N GLN A 6 1.34 17.10 0.07
CA GLN A 6 -0.08 16.92 0.39
C GLN A 6 -0.46 15.44 0.56
N ALA A 7 0.25 14.54 -0.13
CA ALA A 7 0.03 13.10 -0.08
C ALA A 7 0.75 12.39 1.09
N GLY A 8 1.37 13.13 2.00
CA GLY A 8 2.06 12.59 3.18
C GLY A 8 3.58 12.41 3.01
N TRP A 9 4.17 13.01 1.98
CA TRP A 9 5.59 12.89 1.63
C TRP A 9 6.30 14.26 1.61
N PRO A 10 6.35 14.99 2.74
CA PRO A 10 6.90 16.36 2.78
C PRO A 10 8.42 16.42 2.50
N ASP A 11 9.14 15.32 2.77
CA ASP A 11 10.61 15.28 2.68
C ASP A 11 11.12 14.64 1.38
N ILE A 12 10.22 14.14 0.52
CA ILE A 12 10.59 13.58 -0.78
C ILE A 12 10.68 14.70 -1.81
N THR A 13 11.86 14.87 -2.39
CA THR A 13 12.10 15.85 -3.44
C THR A 13 12.00 15.21 -4.82
N MET A 14 11.95 16.03 -5.88
CA MET A 14 11.98 15.50 -7.24
C MET A 14 13.27 14.73 -7.55
N ASP A 15 14.41 15.17 -7.02
CA ASP A 15 15.70 14.50 -7.19
C ASP A 15 15.67 13.11 -6.52
N THR A 16 15.00 12.99 -5.36
CA THR A 16 14.79 11.72 -4.67
C THR A 16 13.99 10.72 -5.53
N LEU A 17 13.01 11.18 -6.31
CA LEU A 17 12.20 10.32 -7.18
C LEU A 17 12.94 9.86 -8.44
N ASP A 18 13.97 10.59 -8.87
CA ASP A 18 14.80 10.17 -10.01
C ASP A 18 15.68 8.95 -9.64
N ASP A 19 16.00 8.80 -8.35
CA ASP A 19 16.87 7.74 -7.82
C ASP A 19 16.13 6.52 -7.25
N GLY A 20 14.80 6.55 -7.14
CA GLY A 20 14.07 5.47 -6.46
C GLY A 20 12.54 5.48 -6.56
N THR A 21 11.94 4.42 -6.05
CA THR A 21 10.49 4.30 -5.83
C THR A 21 10.24 4.07 -4.35
N TYR A 22 9.26 4.76 -3.79
CA TYR A 22 8.95 4.80 -2.36
C TYR A 22 7.48 4.48 -2.13
N TYR A 23 7.18 3.81 -1.02
CA TYR A 23 5.82 3.44 -0.66
C TYR A 23 5.51 3.67 0.81
N THR A 24 4.24 3.87 1.12
CA THR A 24 3.70 3.81 2.49
C THR A 24 2.46 2.93 2.52
N LEU A 25 2.24 2.29 3.67
CA LEU A 25 0.99 1.62 4.00
C LEU A 25 0.52 2.21 5.33
N THR A 26 -0.70 2.72 5.36
CA THR A 26 -1.35 3.18 6.58
C THR A 26 -2.66 2.45 6.82
N LEU A 27 -2.97 2.27 8.12
CA LEU A 27 -4.21 1.70 8.64
C LEU A 27 -4.85 2.80 9.51
N ASP A 28 -6.05 3.26 9.15
CA ASP A 28 -6.72 4.43 9.74
C ASP A 28 -5.85 5.71 9.80
N GLY A 29 -4.93 5.85 8.84
CA GLY A 29 -4.00 6.97 8.76
C GLY A 29 -2.68 6.77 9.51
N ASP A 30 -2.60 5.76 10.38
CA ASP A 30 -1.39 5.44 11.13
C ASP A 30 -0.48 4.44 10.40
N THR A 31 0.83 4.59 10.57
CA THR A 31 1.79 3.59 10.08
C THR A 31 1.93 2.48 11.11
N VAL A 32 1.50 1.27 10.73
CA VAL A 32 1.57 0.07 11.58
C VAL A 32 2.59 -0.90 11.00
N PHE A 33 3.47 -1.43 11.84
CA PHE A 33 4.58 -2.28 11.39
C PHE A 33 4.50 -3.73 11.88
N ASP A 34 3.75 -3.98 12.94
CA ASP A 34 3.79 -5.21 13.72
C ASP A 34 2.40 -5.81 13.92
N ASN A 35 1.51 -5.14 14.66
CA ASN A 35 0.19 -5.69 14.99
C ASN A 35 -0.87 -4.59 15.22
N LEU A 36 -2.14 -4.94 15.01
CA LEU A 36 -3.28 -4.05 15.23
C LEU A 36 -4.48 -4.86 15.73
N PRO A 37 -5.06 -4.52 16.90
CA PRO A 37 -6.37 -5.04 17.29
C PRO A 37 -7.46 -4.44 16.39
N ILE A 38 -8.35 -5.27 15.88
CA ILE A 38 -9.41 -4.88 14.94
C ILE A 38 -10.78 -5.23 15.52
N THR A 39 -11.54 -4.22 15.90
CA THR A 39 -12.94 -4.35 16.36
C THR A 39 -13.93 -3.65 15.43
N GLU A 40 -13.47 -2.66 14.67
CA GLU A 40 -14.24 -1.89 13.70
C GLU A 40 -13.56 -1.94 12.32
N PRO A 41 -14.28 -1.66 11.23
CA PRO A 41 -13.68 -1.54 9.90
C PRO A 41 -12.52 -0.54 9.87
N VAL A 42 -11.39 -0.97 9.32
CA VAL A 42 -10.16 -0.16 9.26
C VAL A 42 -9.89 0.27 7.82
N ALA A 43 -9.71 1.57 7.62
CA ALA A 43 -9.33 2.14 6.34
C ALA A 43 -7.89 1.78 6.01
N VAL A 44 -7.68 1.23 4.82
CA VAL A 44 -6.36 0.90 4.28
C VAL A 44 -6.00 1.94 3.23
N ARG A 45 -4.79 2.48 3.32
CA ARG A 45 -4.23 3.33 2.27
C ARG A 45 -2.81 2.93 1.96
N PHE A 46 -2.58 2.50 0.73
CA PHE A 46 -1.25 2.28 0.18
C PHE A 46 -0.91 3.40 -0.80
N THR A 47 0.30 3.96 -0.70
CA THR A 47 0.79 4.92 -1.67
C THR A 47 2.10 4.52 -2.29
N LEU A 48 2.32 4.96 -3.52
CA LEU A 48 3.53 4.70 -4.29
C LEU A 48 3.89 5.95 -5.10
N CYS A 49 5.15 6.38 -5.03
CA CYS A 49 5.69 7.45 -5.86
C CYS A 49 7.11 7.09 -6.32
N GLY A 50 7.54 7.63 -7.45
CA GLY A 50 8.83 7.27 -8.05
C GLY A 50 8.97 7.72 -9.49
N THR A 51 9.77 6.98 -10.25
CA THR A 51 10.08 7.27 -11.65
C THR A 51 8.81 7.39 -12.51
N PRO A 52 8.62 8.51 -13.23
CA PRO A 52 7.47 8.69 -14.12
C PRO A 52 7.39 7.63 -15.21
N GLY A 53 6.17 7.14 -15.49
CA GLY A 53 5.91 6.09 -16.48
C GLY A 53 6.11 4.66 -15.96
N ALA A 54 6.66 4.47 -14.76
CA ALA A 54 6.71 3.15 -14.14
C ALA A 54 5.30 2.67 -13.82
N ARG A 55 5.00 1.42 -14.16
CA ARG A 55 3.68 0.80 -13.97
C ARG A 55 3.76 -0.32 -12.95
N TYR A 56 2.78 -0.39 -12.05
CA TYR A 56 2.71 -1.41 -11.00
C TYR A 56 1.33 -2.05 -10.91
N HIS A 57 1.31 -3.33 -10.59
CA HIS A 57 0.16 -4.05 -10.09
C HIS A 57 0.26 -4.15 -8.57
N ILE A 58 -0.72 -3.61 -7.87
CA ILE A 58 -0.79 -3.55 -6.42
C ILE A 58 -1.84 -4.55 -5.94
N SER A 59 -1.50 -5.41 -4.99
CA SER A 59 -2.40 -6.43 -4.45
C SER A 59 -2.25 -6.52 -2.94
N PHE A 60 -3.38 -6.69 -2.26
CA PHE A 60 -3.45 -6.88 -0.83
C PHE A 60 -3.68 -8.34 -0.50
N PHE A 61 -3.16 -8.78 0.63
CA PHE A 61 -3.26 -10.16 1.06
C PHE A 61 -3.75 -10.23 2.49
N LEU A 62 -4.70 -11.13 2.73
CA LEU A 62 -5.13 -11.57 4.05
C LEU A 62 -4.90 -13.08 4.14
N ASP A 63 -4.15 -13.52 5.14
CA ASP A 63 -3.81 -14.94 5.34
C ASP A 63 -3.23 -15.61 4.08
N HIS A 64 -2.38 -14.84 3.38
CA HIS A 64 -1.73 -15.22 2.12
C HIS A 64 -2.68 -15.47 0.95
N GLN A 65 -3.95 -15.08 1.06
CA GLN A 65 -4.90 -15.07 -0.03
C GLN A 65 -5.09 -13.63 -0.54
N PRO A 66 -5.18 -13.42 -1.87
CA PRO A 66 -5.52 -12.11 -2.41
C PRO A 66 -6.84 -11.62 -1.83
N MET A 67 -6.82 -10.40 -1.30
CA MET A 67 -7.98 -9.71 -0.77
C MET A 67 -8.41 -8.64 -1.77
N ALA A 68 -9.68 -8.67 -2.18
CA ALA A 68 -10.23 -7.61 -3.00
C ALA A 68 -10.36 -6.32 -2.20
N MET A 69 -9.74 -5.25 -2.68
CA MET A 69 -9.95 -3.90 -2.17
C MET A 69 -10.85 -3.16 -3.14
N SER A 70 -11.93 -2.56 -2.64
CA SER A 70 -12.89 -1.81 -3.46
C SER A 70 -13.47 -2.61 -4.65
N GLY A 71 -13.58 -3.94 -4.50
CA GLY A 71 -14.17 -4.84 -5.50
C GLY A 71 -13.18 -5.52 -6.47
N GLU A 72 -11.89 -5.15 -6.45
CA GLU A 72 -10.86 -5.74 -7.31
C GLU A 72 -9.71 -6.36 -6.50
N ALA A 73 -9.20 -7.52 -6.94
CA ALA A 73 -8.08 -8.19 -6.29
C ALA A 73 -6.71 -7.51 -6.53
N SER A 74 -6.64 -6.64 -7.54
CA SER A 74 -5.43 -5.89 -7.87
C SER A 74 -5.74 -4.56 -8.55
N SER A 75 -4.99 -3.52 -8.23
CA SER A 75 -5.08 -2.22 -8.89
C SER A 75 -3.84 -1.96 -9.75
N SER A 76 -4.05 -1.53 -10.98
CA SER A 76 -2.95 -1.11 -11.87
C SER A 76 -2.75 0.40 -11.77
N VAL A 77 -1.51 0.83 -11.52
CA VAL A 77 -1.17 2.25 -11.40
C VAL A 77 0.01 2.60 -12.29
N GLU A 78 0.03 3.83 -12.80
CA GLU A 78 1.14 4.42 -13.51
C GLU A 78 1.64 5.64 -12.73
N LEU A 79 2.94 5.69 -12.46
CA LEU A 79 3.55 6.78 -11.69
C LEU A 79 3.73 8.01 -12.56
N SER A 80 3.47 9.18 -12.00
CA SER A 80 3.65 10.47 -12.68
C SER A 80 4.68 11.34 -11.96
N LYS A 81 5.27 12.30 -12.67
CA LYS A 81 6.29 13.18 -12.12
C LYS A 81 5.72 14.04 -10.99
N GLY A 82 6.22 13.85 -9.77
CA GLY A 82 5.78 14.57 -8.58
C GLY A 82 4.38 14.18 -8.09
N GLY A 83 3.81 13.11 -8.65
CA GLY A 83 2.52 12.56 -8.26
C GLY A 83 2.68 11.35 -7.34
N VAL A 84 1.57 11.00 -6.70
CA VAL A 84 1.47 9.84 -5.81
C VAL A 84 0.33 8.97 -6.30
N ALA A 85 0.62 7.72 -6.64
CA ALA A 85 -0.41 6.72 -6.85
C ALA A 85 -0.96 6.29 -5.49
N VAL A 86 -2.28 6.19 -5.39
CA VAL A 86 -2.99 5.85 -4.15
C VAL A 86 -3.91 4.67 -4.43
N VAL A 87 -3.84 3.65 -3.58
CA VAL A 87 -4.77 2.52 -3.58
C VAL A 87 -5.38 2.41 -2.20
N GLU A 88 -6.71 2.46 -2.16
CA GLU A 88 -7.49 2.52 -0.92
C GLU A 88 -8.47 1.35 -0.83
N GLY A 89 -8.76 0.96 0.41
CA GLY A 89 -9.70 -0.10 0.72
C GLY A 89 -10.10 -0.09 2.18
N VAL A 90 -10.84 -1.11 2.60
CA VAL A 90 -11.31 -1.27 3.97
C VAL A 90 -11.15 -2.73 4.36
N ILE A 91 -10.58 -2.98 5.54
CA ILE A 91 -10.57 -4.30 6.16
C ILE A 91 -11.82 -4.40 7.04
N ASP A 92 -12.75 -5.27 6.66
CA ASP A 92 -13.91 -5.59 7.47
C ASP A 92 -13.53 -6.67 8.52
N PRO A 93 -13.76 -6.44 9.83
CA PRO A 93 -13.43 -7.41 10.88
C PRO A 93 -14.11 -8.77 10.69
N SER A 94 -15.25 -8.83 9.99
CA SER A 94 -15.96 -10.08 9.69
C SER A 94 -15.19 -11.02 8.76
N LEU A 95 -14.17 -10.52 8.07
CA LEU A 95 -13.28 -11.32 7.22
C LEU A 95 -12.12 -11.95 8.01
N LEU A 96 -11.90 -11.52 9.26
CA LEU A 96 -10.74 -11.90 10.05
C LEU A 96 -10.99 -13.18 10.85
N GLY A 97 -9.95 -14.00 10.97
CA GLY A 97 -9.87 -15.00 12.02
C GLY A 97 -9.52 -14.37 13.37
N LYS A 98 -9.29 -15.22 14.39
CA LYS A 98 -8.74 -14.75 15.68
C LYS A 98 -7.41 -14.02 15.51
N LEU A 99 -6.59 -14.51 14.59
CA LEU A 99 -5.30 -13.99 14.21
C LEU A 99 -5.25 -14.09 12.68
N SER A 100 -5.01 -12.96 12.02
CA SER A 100 -4.87 -12.89 10.57
C SER A 100 -3.64 -12.08 10.18
N THR A 101 -2.99 -12.43 9.08
CA THR A 101 -1.81 -11.72 8.56
C THR A 101 -2.18 -10.87 7.37
N PHE A 102 -1.87 -9.57 7.44
CA PHE A 102 -2.13 -8.61 6.37
C PHE A 102 -0.84 -8.02 5.79
N TYR A 103 -0.79 -7.86 4.47
CA TYR A 103 0.29 -7.13 3.79
C TYR A 103 -0.12 -6.70 2.37
N CYS A 104 0.65 -5.78 1.80
CA CYS A 104 0.52 -5.33 0.42
C CYS A 104 1.76 -5.71 -0.39
N VAL A 105 1.57 -5.99 -1.68
CA VAL A 105 2.62 -6.23 -2.67
C VAL A 105 2.42 -5.30 -3.85
N ALA A 106 3.48 -4.65 -4.31
CA ALA A 106 3.51 -3.89 -5.55
C ALA A 106 4.53 -4.52 -6.50
N VAL A 107 4.06 -5.05 -7.62
CA VAL A 107 4.88 -5.71 -8.65
C VAL A 107 4.94 -4.83 -9.89
N PRO A 108 6.12 -4.51 -10.43
CA PRO A 108 6.21 -3.74 -11.66
C PRO A 108 5.63 -4.53 -12.84
N ALA A 109 4.85 -3.86 -13.70
CA ALA A 109 4.28 -4.46 -14.90
C ALA A 109 5.34 -4.73 -15.98
N ASP A 110 6.43 -3.95 -15.96
CA ASP A 110 7.57 -4.08 -16.86
C ASP A 110 8.79 -4.65 -16.11
N SER A 111 9.42 -5.68 -16.66
CA SER A 111 10.32 -6.56 -15.90
C SER A 111 11.80 -6.16 -15.88
N ALA A 112 12.21 -5.06 -16.50
CA ALA A 112 13.62 -4.68 -16.63
C ALA A 112 13.99 -3.54 -15.67
N GLY A 113 14.58 -3.89 -14.52
CA GLY A 113 15.26 -2.93 -13.63
C GLY A 113 14.39 -2.20 -12.62
N THR A 114 13.06 -2.23 -12.77
CA THR A 114 12.13 -1.65 -11.78
C THR A 114 12.00 -2.58 -10.56
N PRO A 115 12.14 -2.07 -9.31
CA PRO A 115 12.05 -2.89 -8.11
C PRO A 115 10.61 -3.38 -7.86
N PHE A 116 10.47 -4.50 -7.16
CA PHE A 116 9.21 -4.93 -6.55
C PHE A 116 9.21 -4.60 -5.06
N PHE A 117 8.02 -4.43 -4.47
CA PHE A 117 7.87 -4.11 -3.06
C PHE A 117 6.90 -5.06 -2.37
N LYS A 118 7.25 -5.45 -1.15
CA LYS A 118 6.35 -6.11 -0.20
C LYS A 118 6.44 -5.35 1.12
N THR A 119 5.30 -4.99 1.69
CA THR A 119 5.26 -4.36 3.01
C THR A 119 5.63 -5.34 4.11
N ASN A 120 5.88 -4.84 5.32
CA ASN A 120 5.86 -5.69 6.50
C ASN A 120 4.51 -6.43 6.60
N SER A 121 4.57 -7.63 7.17
CA SER A 121 3.37 -8.39 7.52
C SER A 121 2.87 -7.93 8.88
N ILE A 122 1.61 -7.50 8.92
CA ILE A 122 0.96 -6.96 10.12
C ILE A 122 0.03 -8.05 10.66
N LEU A 123 0.16 -8.35 11.96
CA LEU A 123 -0.77 -9.22 12.66
C LEU A 123 -2.05 -8.45 13.02
N LEU A 124 -3.16 -8.83 12.42
CA LEU A 124 -4.50 -8.36 12.78
C LEU A 124 -5.13 -9.36 13.75
N PHE A 125 -5.70 -8.88 14.84
CA PHE A 125 -6.31 -9.76 15.84
C PHE A 125 -7.57 -9.16 16.43
N GLN A 126 -8.49 -10.03 16.84
CA GLN A 126 -9.67 -9.64 17.60
C GLN A 126 -9.37 -9.83 19.09
N GLU A 127 -9.55 -8.79 19.90
CA GLU A 127 -9.48 -8.93 21.35
C GLU A 127 -10.63 -9.82 21.85
N ALA A 128 -10.33 -10.64 22.85
CA ALA A 128 -11.22 -11.67 23.39
C ALA A 128 -12.28 -11.11 24.36
#